data_AF-A0A1H9VBZ3-F1
#
_entry.id   AF-A0A1H9VBZ3-F1
#
_cell.length_a   1.000
_cell.length_b   1.000
_cell.length_c   1.000
_cell.angle_alpha   90.00
_cell.angle_beta   90.00
_cell.angle_gamma   90.00
#
_symmetry.space_group_name_H-M   'P 1'
#
loop_
_entity.id
_entity.type
_entity.pdbx_description
1 polymer ?
#
loop_
_entity_poly.entity_id
_entity_poly.type
_entity_poly.pdbx_seq_one_letter_code
_entity_poly.pdbx_strand_id
1 'polypeptide(L)'
;MSNNATYAAVEAGGTKFICALSGADGSILEQITFPTRTPAETFGDMKRFFVGAVDKHGAPIGAGLASFGPIELDPAAPSFGQIGATPKAGWTGADILGTLAEIAGTPVLLDTDVNAAALGESRCGAGQDVDDFAYVTVGTGIGVGIMQGGRVRQVFPHTEMGHMRVPRAQGDSFEGGCPFHGDCLEGLACGPAMAARWGLPAESLDEDHRGWKFASHYIAALCVNLTYSLRVQRILLGGGVMSPNFLIDRVRADYTRMMAGYALGSHAADAQSFIARPLLTDPSPALVGAIEMARRAADAGSA
;
A
#
# COMPACT_ATOMS: atom_id res chain seq x y z
N MET A 1 -10.20 -31.56 -6.96
CA MET A 1 -10.76 -30.20 -6.92
C MET A 1 -10.34 -29.53 -8.22
N SER A 2 -11.30 -28.97 -8.97
CA SER A 2 -11.11 -28.59 -10.38
C SER A 2 -10.01 -27.55 -10.55
N ASN A 3 -9.17 -27.75 -11.58
CA ASN A 3 -8.07 -26.88 -12.00
C ASN A 3 -8.55 -25.55 -12.64
N ASN A 4 -9.73 -25.07 -12.23
CA ASN A 4 -10.51 -24.01 -12.90
C ASN A 4 -11.09 -22.97 -11.93
N ALA A 5 -10.64 -22.96 -10.67
CA ALA A 5 -11.07 -21.94 -9.71
C ALA A 5 -10.45 -20.57 -10.07
N THR A 6 -11.28 -19.52 -10.04
CA THR A 6 -10.87 -18.15 -10.29
C THR A 6 -11.11 -17.26 -9.06
N TYR A 7 -10.34 -16.18 -8.95
CA TYR A 7 -10.37 -15.24 -7.84
C TYR A 7 -10.39 -13.80 -8.34
N ALA A 8 -11.32 -12.99 -7.85
CA ALA A 8 -11.43 -11.58 -8.18
C ALA A 8 -10.55 -10.74 -7.25
N ALA A 9 -9.79 -9.80 -7.80
CA ALA A 9 -8.92 -8.92 -7.02
C ALA A 9 -9.11 -7.47 -7.47
N VAL A 10 -9.19 -6.56 -6.52
CA VAL A 10 -9.26 -5.12 -6.75
C VAL A 10 -8.21 -4.42 -5.90
N GLU A 11 -7.33 -3.67 -6.54
CA GLU A 11 -6.53 -2.61 -5.92
C GLU A 11 -7.21 -1.27 -6.23
N ALA A 12 -7.91 -0.75 -5.23
CA ALA A 12 -8.54 0.55 -5.29
C ALA A 12 -7.54 1.62 -4.84
N GLY A 13 -6.92 2.29 -5.80
CA GLY A 13 -6.02 3.42 -5.55
C GLY A 13 -6.73 4.77 -5.65
N GLY A 14 -6.09 5.80 -5.11
CA GLY A 14 -6.62 7.17 -5.18
C GLY A 14 -6.65 7.79 -6.57
N THR A 15 -5.80 7.32 -7.48
CA THR A 15 -5.65 7.87 -8.84
C THR A 15 -6.08 6.88 -9.92
N LYS A 16 -5.96 5.58 -9.64
CA LYS A 16 -6.36 4.50 -10.54
C LYS A 16 -6.89 3.32 -9.74
N PHE A 17 -7.78 2.55 -10.35
CA PHE A 17 -8.16 1.21 -9.92
C PHE A 17 -7.45 0.19 -10.79
N ILE A 18 -7.04 -0.92 -10.20
CA ILE A 18 -6.57 -2.10 -10.91
C ILE A 18 -7.50 -3.25 -10.52
N CYS A 19 -8.16 -3.85 -11.51
CA CYS A 19 -8.97 -5.04 -11.30
C CYS A 19 -8.34 -6.21 -12.03
N ALA A 20 -8.33 -7.38 -11.41
CA ALA A 20 -7.84 -8.60 -12.02
C ALA A 20 -8.74 -9.80 -11.69
N LEU A 21 -8.79 -10.74 -12.61
CA LEU A 21 -9.25 -12.10 -12.36
C LEU A 21 -8.03 -13.01 -12.46
N SER A 22 -7.81 -13.84 -11.44
CA SER A 22 -6.67 -14.76 -11.36
C SER A 22 -7.10 -16.22 -11.28
N GLY A 23 -6.24 -17.13 -11.70
CA GLY A 23 -6.40 -18.57 -11.56
C GLY A 23 -5.95 -19.08 -10.19
N ALA A 24 -6.10 -20.39 -9.96
CA ALA A 24 -5.76 -21.05 -8.70
C ALA A 24 -4.26 -21.10 -8.35
N ASP A 25 -3.38 -20.84 -9.31
CA ASP A 25 -1.94 -20.69 -9.11
C ASP A 25 -1.53 -19.21 -8.88
N GLY A 26 -2.48 -18.27 -8.91
CA GLY A 26 -2.23 -16.84 -8.83
C GLY A 26 -1.89 -16.17 -10.16
N SER A 27 -1.89 -16.90 -11.27
CA SER A 27 -1.70 -16.33 -12.61
C SER A 27 -2.85 -15.38 -12.96
N ILE A 28 -2.53 -14.25 -13.59
CA ILE A 28 -3.53 -13.26 -14.02
C ILE A 28 -4.14 -13.71 -15.34
N LEU A 29 -5.45 -13.92 -15.37
CA LEU A 29 -6.21 -14.32 -16.55
C LEU A 29 -6.71 -13.09 -17.34
N GLU A 30 -7.17 -12.07 -16.62
CA GLU A 30 -7.61 -10.77 -17.16
C GLU A 30 -7.20 -9.69 -16.17
N GLN A 31 -6.79 -8.52 -16.68
CA GLN A 31 -6.50 -7.35 -15.86
C GLN A 31 -6.87 -6.08 -16.61
N ILE A 32 -7.38 -5.09 -15.87
CA ILE A 32 -7.57 -3.73 -16.38
C ILE A 32 -7.05 -2.72 -15.36
N THR A 33 -6.58 -1.58 -15.87
CA THR A 33 -6.31 -0.39 -15.07
C THR A 33 -7.10 0.76 -15.65
N PHE A 34 -7.80 1.51 -14.80
CA PHE A 34 -8.56 2.70 -15.22
C PHE A 34 -8.47 3.81 -14.17
N PRO A 35 -8.61 5.10 -14.55
CA PRO A 35 -8.54 6.21 -13.61
C PRO A 35 -9.66 6.17 -12.56
N THR A 36 -9.33 6.53 -11.33
CA THR A 36 -10.30 6.77 -10.25
C THR A 36 -11.04 8.08 -10.55
N ARG A 37 -12.35 7.99 -10.82
CA ARG A 37 -13.22 9.13 -11.11
C ARG A 37 -14.25 9.31 -9.97
N THR A 38 -15.50 9.64 -10.28
CA THR A 38 -16.58 9.54 -9.29
C THR A 38 -16.82 8.07 -8.91
N PRO A 39 -17.37 7.76 -7.72
CA PRO A 39 -17.68 6.38 -7.35
C PRO A 39 -18.59 5.69 -8.36
N ALA A 40 -19.66 6.35 -8.82
CA ALA A 40 -20.60 5.77 -9.79
C ALA A 40 -19.92 5.36 -11.10
N GLU A 41 -19.03 6.19 -11.63
CA GLU A 41 -18.27 5.89 -12.85
C GLU A 41 -17.26 4.76 -12.63
N THR A 42 -16.49 4.85 -11.53
CA THR A 42 -15.41 3.90 -11.18
C THR A 42 -15.99 2.50 -10.90
N PHE A 43 -17.10 2.43 -10.17
CA PHE A 43 -17.83 1.20 -9.91
C PHE A 43 -18.49 0.65 -11.18
N GLY A 44 -18.95 1.53 -12.09
CA GLY A 44 -19.43 1.13 -13.40
C GLY A 44 -18.34 0.48 -14.27
N ASP A 45 -17.12 1.01 -14.27
CA ASP A 45 -15.96 0.39 -14.93
C ASP A 45 -15.62 -0.98 -14.32
N MET A 46 -15.57 -1.04 -12.98
CA MET A 46 -15.31 -2.27 -12.23
C MET A 46 -16.34 -3.36 -12.57
N LYS A 47 -17.63 -3.02 -12.58
CA LYS A 47 -18.72 -3.93 -12.95
C LYS A 47 -18.58 -4.44 -14.39
N ARG A 48 -18.33 -3.53 -15.35
CA ARG A 48 -18.12 -3.92 -16.76
C ARG A 48 -16.96 -4.90 -16.93
N PHE A 49 -15.85 -4.65 -16.24
CA PHE A 49 -14.69 -5.53 -16.28
C PHE A 49 -15.02 -6.93 -15.76
N PHE A 50 -15.56 -7.04 -14.54
CA PHE A 50 -15.81 -8.35 -13.93
C PHE A 50 -16.91 -9.14 -14.66
N VAL A 51 -17.96 -8.50 -15.16
CA VAL A 51 -18.96 -9.18 -16.01
C VAL A 51 -18.28 -9.80 -17.23
N GLY A 52 -17.48 -9.03 -17.96
CA GLY A 52 -16.78 -9.54 -19.14
C GLY A 52 -15.72 -10.61 -18.84
N ALA A 53 -15.05 -10.54 -17.68
CA ALA A 53 -14.09 -11.55 -17.25
C ALA A 53 -14.77 -12.85 -16.82
N VAL A 54 -15.89 -12.76 -16.09
CA VAL A 54 -16.69 -13.91 -15.65
C VAL A 54 -17.30 -14.65 -16.84
N ASP A 55 -17.79 -13.93 -17.85
CA ASP A 55 -18.33 -14.54 -19.07
C ASP A 55 -17.29 -15.41 -19.81
N LYS A 56 -16.00 -15.08 -19.71
CA LYS A 56 -14.90 -15.81 -20.37
C LYS A 56 -14.30 -16.93 -19.52
N HIS A 57 -14.13 -16.68 -18.22
CA HIS A 57 -13.30 -17.53 -17.34
C HIS A 57 -14.09 -18.20 -16.21
N GLY A 58 -15.38 -17.88 -16.07
CA GLY A 58 -16.23 -18.38 -14.99
C GLY A 58 -16.24 -17.48 -13.75
N ALA A 59 -17.25 -17.70 -12.91
CA ALA A 59 -17.46 -16.91 -11.70
C ALA A 59 -16.36 -17.18 -10.65
N PRO A 60 -15.83 -16.13 -9.99
CA PRO A 60 -14.83 -16.29 -8.94
C PRO A 60 -15.44 -16.95 -7.70
N ILE A 61 -14.63 -17.75 -7.00
CA ILE A 61 -15.02 -18.39 -5.74
C ILE A 61 -14.59 -17.60 -4.50
N GLY A 62 -13.93 -16.46 -4.70
CA GLY A 62 -13.50 -15.55 -3.64
C GLY A 62 -13.04 -14.21 -4.24
N ALA A 63 -13.15 -13.15 -3.46
CA ALA A 63 -12.77 -11.81 -3.86
C ALA A 63 -11.89 -11.11 -2.81
N GLY A 64 -10.95 -10.29 -3.26
CA GLY A 64 -10.08 -9.51 -2.41
C GLY A 64 -10.09 -8.05 -2.79
N LEU A 65 -10.26 -7.18 -1.81
CA LEU A 65 -10.29 -5.74 -1.96
C LEU A 65 -9.15 -5.10 -1.16
N ALA A 66 -8.18 -4.54 -1.86
CA ALA A 66 -7.11 -3.72 -1.33
C ALA A 66 -7.47 -2.25 -1.58
N SER A 67 -7.90 -1.52 -0.54
CA SER A 67 -8.43 -0.16 -0.69
C SER A 67 -7.50 0.92 -0.15
N PHE A 68 -7.47 2.06 -0.82
CA PHE A 68 -6.96 3.29 -0.25
C PHE A 68 -7.79 3.69 0.99
N GLY A 69 -7.13 4.39 1.92
CA GLY A 69 -7.73 4.89 3.16
C GLY A 69 -8.17 6.37 3.11
N PRO A 70 -8.87 6.83 4.16
CA PRO A 70 -9.38 6.01 5.27
C PRO A 70 -10.55 5.14 4.80
N ILE A 71 -10.58 3.88 5.22
CA ILE A 71 -11.67 2.93 4.97
C ILE A 71 -12.12 2.35 6.31
N GLU A 72 -13.44 2.22 6.50
CA GLU A 72 -13.97 1.58 7.70
C GLU A 72 -13.69 0.08 7.63
N LEU A 73 -12.97 -0.43 8.61
CA LEU A 73 -12.56 -1.83 8.64
C LEU A 73 -13.11 -2.57 9.87
N ASP A 74 -13.78 -1.89 10.81
CA ASP A 74 -14.47 -2.59 11.91
C ASP A 74 -15.67 -3.38 11.36
N PRO A 75 -15.65 -4.72 11.38
CA PRO A 75 -16.76 -5.53 10.88
C PRO A 75 -18.07 -5.34 11.67
N ALA A 76 -18.01 -4.76 12.88
CA ALA A 76 -19.18 -4.43 13.67
C ALA A 76 -19.80 -3.07 13.31
N ALA A 77 -19.08 -2.21 12.57
CA ALA A 77 -19.58 -0.91 12.16
C ALA A 77 -20.60 -1.04 11.02
N PRO A 78 -21.73 -0.31 11.05
CA PRO A 78 -22.68 -0.28 9.93
C PRO A 78 -22.08 0.23 8.62
N SER A 79 -20.97 0.98 8.71
CA SER A 79 -20.20 1.52 7.59
C SER A 79 -19.04 0.62 7.15
N PHE A 80 -18.93 -0.62 7.64
CA PHE A 80 -17.85 -1.55 7.25
C PHE A 80 -17.68 -1.61 5.73
N GLY A 81 -16.46 -1.34 5.26
CA GLY A 81 -16.12 -1.32 3.84
C GLY A 81 -16.52 -0.06 3.08
N GLN A 82 -16.98 0.99 3.77
CA GLN A 82 -17.19 2.31 3.21
C GLN A 82 -15.95 3.19 3.35
N ILE A 83 -15.71 4.04 2.36
CA ILE A 83 -14.65 5.04 2.43
C ILE A 83 -15.00 6.11 3.47
N GLY A 84 -14.07 6.39 4.37
CA GLY A 84 -14.19 7.41 5.41
C GLY A 84 -14.00 8.83 4.86
N ALA A 85 -13.68 9.76 5.76
CA ALA A 85 -13.45 11.16 5.39
C ALA A 85 -12.24 11.30 4.45
N THR A 86 -12.48 11.70 3.20
CA THR A 86 -11.43 11.89 2.19
C THR A 86 -11.63 13.20 1.43
N PRO A 87 -10.55 13.89 1.00
CA PRO A 87 -10.68 15.08 0.16
C PRO A 87 -11.17 14.78 -1.26
N LYS A 88 -11.29 13.50 -1.65
CA LYS A 88 -11.79 13.11 -2.97
C LYS A 88 -13.31 13.30 -3.06
N ALA A 89 -13.72 14.20 -3.95
CA ALA A 89 -15.12 14.54 -4.13
C ALA A 89 -15.99 13.31 -4.41
N GLY A 90 -17.07 13.17 -3.64
CA GLY A 90 -18.05 12.09 -3.76
C GLY A 90 -17.65 10.74 -3.16
N TRP A 91 -16.40 10.56 -2.70
CA TRP A 91 -15.94 9.27 -2.18
C TRP A 91 -16.28 9.02 -0.71
N THR A 92 -16.45 10.06 0.12
CA THR A 92 -16.87 9.88 1.52
C THR A 92 -18.22 9.14 1.58
N GLY A 93 -18.26 8.01 2.30
CA GLY A 93 -19.42 7.13 2.42
C GLY A 93 -19.66 6.19 1.23
N ALA A 94 -18.77 6.15 0.24
CA ALA A 94 -18.90 5.23 -0.88
C ALA A 94 -18.70 3.77 -0.43
N ASP A 95 -19.69 2.92 -0.68
CA ASP A 95 -19.69 1.49 -0.32
C ASP A 95 -18.99 0.64 -1.38
N ILE A 96 -17.65 0.62 -1.31
CA ILE A 96 -16.82 -0.13 -2.24
C ILE A 96 -16.90 -1.65 -1.99
N LEU A 97 -16.98 -2.06 -0.72
CA LEU A 97 -17.08 -3.47 -0.35
C LEU A 97 -18.40 -4.08 -0.83
N GLY A 98 -19.53 -3.44 -0.53
CA GLY A 98 -20.85 -3.90 -0.94
C GLY A 98 -20.97 -3.96 -2.46
N THR A 99 -20.40 -2.97 -3.16
CA THR A 99 -20.36 -2.96 -4.63
C THR A 99 -19.58 -4.15 -5.19
N LEU A 100 -18.39 -4.45 -4.66
CA LEU A 100 -17.60 -5.60 -5.11
C LEU A 100 -18.29 -6.93 -4.75
N ALA A 101 -18.91 -7.02 -3.57
CA ALA A 101 -19.65 -8.20 -3.14
C ALA A 101 -20.85 -8.49 -4.07
N GLU A 102 -21.60 -7.46 -4.48
CA GLU A 102 -22.69 -7.61 -5.45
C GLU A 102 -22.16 -8.10 -6.81
N ILE A 103 -21.06 -7.53 -7.29
CA ILE A 103 -20.48 -7.87 -8.60
C ILE A 103 -19.91 -9.28 -8.61
N ALA A 104 -19.17 -9.65 -7.56
CA ALA A 104 -18.45 -10.92 -7.52
C ALA A 104 -19.35 -12.09 -7.07
N GLY A 105 -20.42 -11.83 -6.31
CA GLY A 105 -21.36 -12.86 -5.84
C GLY A 105 -20.73 -13.90 -4.90
N THR A 106 -19.63 -13.55 -4.24
CA THR A 106 -18.76 -14.45 -3.46
C THR A 106 -18.21 -13.73 -2.22
N PRO A 107 -17.69 -14.44 -1.19
CA PRO A 107 -17.06 -13.78 -0.04
C PRO A 107 -15.93 -12.83 -0.46
N VAL A 108 -15.92 -11.63 0.13
CA VAL A 108 -14.91 -10.61 -0.09
C VAL A 108 -14.09 -10.42 1.18
N LEU A 109 -12.76 -10.53 1.10
CA LEU A 109 -11.87 -10.02 2.14
C LEU A 109 -11.38 -8.63 1.78
N LEU A 110 -11.49 -7.71 2.74
CA LEU A 110 -11.10 -6.32 2.63
C LEU A 110 -9.91 -6.01 3.53
N ASP A 111 -8.96 -5.24 3.00
CA ASP A 111 -7.93 -4.58 3.79
C ASP A 111 -7.44 -3.30 3.06
N THR A 112 -6.54 -2.56 3.71
CA THR A 112 -5.84 -1.42 3.08
C THR A 112 -4.90 -1.89 1.97
N ASP A 113 -4.65 -1.00 1.01
CA ASP A 113 -3.68 -1.19 -0.06
C ASP A 113 -2.27 -1.54 0.43
N VAL A 114 -1.81 -0.91 1.52
CA VAL A 114 -0.50 -1.17 2.11
C VAL A 114 -0.41 -2.50 2.86
N ASN A 115 -1.49 -2.93 3.51
CA ASN A 115 -1.58 -4.25 4.13
C ASN A 115 -1.63 -5.35 3.07
N ALA A 116 -2.41 -5.15 2.01
CA ALA A 116 -2.40 -6.03 0.85
C ALA A 116 -1.02 -6.09 0.21
N ALA A 117 -0.33 -4.95 0.06
CA ALA A 117 1.04 -4.93 -0.46
C ALA A 117 2.02 -5.73 0.41
N ALA A 118 1.94 -5.59 1.74
CA ALA A 118 2.72 -6.40 2.66
C ALA A 118 2.41 -7.89 2.52
N LEU A 119 1.13 -8.25 2.39
CA LEU A 119 0.71 -9.63 2.14
C LEU A 119 1.26 -10.16 0.81
N GLY A 120 1.21 -9.38 -0.26
CA GLY A 120 1.77 -9.75 -1.56
C GLY A 120 3.27 -10.02 -1.48
N GLU A 121 4.03 -9.12 -0.83
CA GLU A 121 5.47 -9.31 -0.63
C GLU A 121 5.80 -10.53 0.24
N SER A 122 4.94 -10.86 1.22
CA SER A 122 5.11 -12.08 2.03
C SER A 122 4.88 -13.36 1.25
N ARG A 123 4.09 -13.30 0.16
CA ARG A 123 3.74 -14.47 -0.65
C ARG A 123 4.67 -14.68 -1.82
N CYS A 124 4.94 -13.62 -2.57
CA CYS A 124 5.63 -13.71 -3.85
C CYS A 124 6.82 -12.72 -3.96
N GLY A 125 7.12 -11.98 -2.89
CA GLY A 125 8.10 -10.90 -2.94
C GLY A 125 9.26 -11.03 -1.94
N ALA A 126 9.81 -9.87 -1.56
CA ALA A 126 10.94 -9.69 -0.67
C ALA A 126 10.60 -9.88 0.81
N GLY A 127 9.41 -10.39 1.14
CA GLY A 127 8.98 -10.72 2.51
C GLY A 127 8.87 -12.21 2.77
N GLN A 128 9.20 -13.10 1.81
CA GLN A 128 8.96 -14.55 1.94
C GLN A 128 9.82 -15.26 2.99
N ASP A 129 10.98 -14.71 3.33
CA ASP A 129 11.97 -15.27 4.25
C ASP A 129 11.90 -14.66 5.67
N VAL A 130 10.91 -13.80 5.94
CA VAL A 130 10.74 -13.12 7.23
C VAL A 130 9.25 -13.06 7.63
N ASP A 131 8.98 -13.22 8.93
CA ASP A 131 7.61 -13.20 9.46
C ASP A 131 7.18 -11.80 9.92
N ASP A 132 8.15 -10.97 10.32
CA ASP A 132 7.93 -9.63 10.84
C ASP A 132 8.58 -8.59 9.91
N PHE A 133 7.80 -7.84 9.15
CA PHE A 133 8.33 -6.76 8.31
C PHE A 133 7.33 -5.64 8.09
N ALA A 134 7.82 -4.48 7.66
CA ALA A 134 6.97 -3.36 7.23
C ALA A 134 7.08 -3.15 5.72
N TYR A 135 5.94 -3.01 5.04
CA TYR A 135 5.88 -2.46 3.70
C TYR A 135 5.51 -0.98 3.80
N VAL A 136 6.31 -0.11 3.18
CA VAL A 136 6.08 1.34 3.13
C VAL A 136 5.89 1.74 1.68
N THR A 137 4.82 2.48 1.39
CA THR A 137 4.67 3.15 0.09
C THR A 137 4.92 4.65 0.26
N VAL A 138 5.72 5.22 -0.64
CA VAL A 138 5.90 6.68 -0.78
C VAL A 138 5.49 7.07 -2.19
N GLY A 139 4.30 7.65 -2.32
CA GLY A 139 3.68 8.00 -3.60
C GLY A 139 2.81 9.23 -3.45
N THR A 140 1.53 9.14 -3.85
CA THR A 140 0.56 10.22 -3.62
C THR A 140 0.40 10.54 -2.13
N GLY A 141 0.53 9.53 -1.28
CA GLY A 141 0.63 9.65 0.18
C GLY A 141 1.79 8.81 0.72
N ILE A 142 1.82 8.64 2.05
CA ILE A 142 2.74 7.70 2.72
C ILE A 142 1.90 6.75 3.55
N GLY A 143 2.03 5.45 3.28
CA GLY A 143 1.30 4.42 4.02
C GLY A 143 2.22 3.29 4.44
N VAL A 144 1.87 2.60 5.54
CA VAL A 144 2.65 1.50 6.09
C VAL A 144 1.75 0.31 6.40
N GLY A 145 2.05 -0.84 5.79
CA GLY A 145 1.48 -2.14 6.12
C GLY A 145 2.45 -2.96 6.95
N ILE A 146 1.94 -3.71 7.92
CA ILE A 146 2.77 -4.44 8.90
C ILE A 146 2.45 -5.92 8.84
N MET A 147 3.48 -6.73 8.60
CA MET A 147 3.47 -8.17 8.86
C MET A 147 4.05 -8.40 10.25
N GLN A 148 3.32 -9.15 11.07
CA GLN A 148 3.76 -9.56 12.40
C GLN A 148 3.36 -11.02 12.66
N GLY A 149 4.33 -11.86 12.98
CA GLY A 149 4.13 -13.31 13.15
C GLY A 149 3.55 -13.99 11.90
N GLY A 150 3.99 -13.57 10.70
CA GLY A 150 3.55 -14.13 9.42
C GLY A 150 2.11 -13.73 9.01
N ARG A 151 1.52 -12.74 9.69
CA ARG A 151 0.17 -12.25 9.42
C ARG A 151 0.18 -10.75 9.25
N VAL A 152 -0.68 -10.24 8.37
CA VAL A 152 -0.99 -8.82 8.34
C VAL A 152 -1.56 -8.44 9.71
N ARG A 153 -1.01 -7.38 10.29
CA ARG A 153 -1.53 -6.81 11.52
C ARG A 153 -2.80 -6.04 11.21
N GLN A 154 -3.92 -6.75 11.22
CA GLN A 154 -5.25 -6.15 11.14
C GLN A 154 -5.59 -5.54 12.51
N VAL A 155 -5.23 -4.27 12.69
CA VAL A 155 -5.66 -3.47 13.83
C VAL A 155 -6.77 -2.52 13.40
N PHE A 156 -7.76 -2.33 14.28
CA PHE A 156 -8.78 -1.31 14.14
C PHE A 156 -8.57 -0.23 15.19
N PRO A 157 -8.43 1.05 14.80
CA PRO A 157 -8.28 1.53 13.42
C PRO A 157 -6.95 1.06 12.78
N HIS A 158 -6.88 1.04 11.44
CA HIS A 158 -5.64 0.74 10.73
C HIS A 158 -4.56 1.79 11.01
N THR A 159 -3.30 1.41 10.84
CA THR A 159 -2.19 2.29 11.19
C THR A 159 -1.99 3.39 10.14
N GLU A 160 -1.97 4.64 10.59
CA GLU A 160 -1.74 5.84 9.76
C GLU A 160 -0.32 6.40 9.99
N MET A 161 0.69 5.56 9.76
CA MET A 161 2.08 5.91 10.09
C MET A 161 2.67 7.01 9.19
N GLY A 162 2.07 7.25 8.02
CA GLY A 162 2.40 8.39 7.18
C GLY A 162 2.09 9.75 7.82
N HIS A 163 1.20 9.79 8.81
CA HIS A 163 0.89 11.00 9.55
C HIS A 163 1.73 11.18 10.82
N MET A 164 2.71 10.33 11.09
CA MET A 164 3.65 10.54 12.19
C MET A 164 4.37 11.88 12.07
N ARG A 165 4.58 12.54 13.21
CA ARG A 165 5.45 13.71 13.31
C ARG A 165 6.90 13.25 13.33
N VAL A 166 7.72 13.81 12.45
CA VAL A 166 9.14 13.49 12.33
C VAL A 166 9.99 14.76 12.53
N PRO A 167 11.21 14.65 13.07
CA PRO A 167 12.08 15.81 13.21
C PRO A 167 12.37 16.46 11.85
N ARG A 168 12.19 17.79 11.81
CA ARG A 168 12.46 18.61 10.62
C ARG A 168 13.90 18.45 10.17
N ALA A 169 14.10 18.28 8.87
CA ALA A 169 15.43 18.30 8.28
C ALA A 169 16.04 19.70 8.43
N GLN A 170 17.32 19.78 8.79
CA GLN A 170 18.01 21.05 8.96
C GLN A 170 17.96 21.87 7.65
N GLY A 171 17.51 23.12 7.76
CA GLY A 171 17.40 24.03 6.62
C GLY A 171 16.15 23.82 5.75
N ASP A 172 15.21 22.96 6.15
CA ASP A 172 13.92 22.83 5.49
C ASP A 172 12.92 23.86 6.01
N SER A 173 12.49 24.78 5.16
CA SER A 173 11.49 25.82 5.47
C SER A 173 10.10 25.51 4.91
N PHE A 174 9.86 24.36 4.28
CA PHE A 174 8.56 24.03 3.70
C PHE A 174 7.51 23.78 4.80
N GLU A 175 6.37 24.45 4.74
CA GLU A 175 5.33 24.38 5.79
C GLU A 175 4.62 23.01 5.86
N GLY A 176 4.66 22.24 4.77
CA GLY A 176 3.99 20.95 4.66
C GLY A 176 2.74 21.00 3.78
N GLY A 177 2.42 19.88 3.13
CA GLY A 177 1.31 19.76 2.17
C GLY A 177 0.11 18.96 2.67
N CYS A 178 0.15 18.42 3.91
CA CYS A 178 -0.96 17.63 4.42
C CYS A 178 -2.11 18.55 4.88
N PRO A 179 -3.36 18.35 4.39
CA PRO A 179 -4.48 19.23 4.74
C PRO A 179 -4.93 19.12 6.20
N PHE A 180 -4.59 18.03 6.88
CA PHE A 180 -4.95 17.80 8.28
C PHE A 180 -3.87 18.27 9.25
N HIS A 181 -2.61 18.09 8.87
CA HIS A 181 -1.49 18.17 9.81
C HIS A 181 -0.42 19.18 9.40
N GLY A 182 -0.44 19.69 8.16
CA GLY A 182 0.66 20.48 7.61
C GLY A 182 1.90 19.62 7.40
N ASP A 183 2.80 19.61 8.39
CA ASP A 183 4.14 19.02 8.34
C ASP A 183 4.26 17.61 8.96
N CYS A 184 3.22 16.78 8.88
CA CYS A 184 3.42 15.35 9.14
C CYS A 184 4.32 14.72 8.07
N LEU A 185 4.83 13.52 8.31
CA LEU A 185 5.73 12.83 7.38
C LEU A 185 5.21 12.83 5.92
N GLU A 186 3.96 12.47 5.69
CA GLU A 186 3.31 12.56 4.37
C GLU A 186 3.36 13.98 3.81
N GLY A 187 2.94 14.96 4.60
CA GLY A 187 2.98 16.38 4.23
C GLY A 187 4.38 16.89 3.92
N LEU A 188 5.44 16.16 4.25
CA LEU A 188 6.82 16.55 3.98
C LEU A 188 7.50 15.77 2.86
N ALA A 189 7.07 14.55 2.57
CA ALA A 189 7.83 13.63 1.73
C ALA A 189 7.02 12.89 0.65
N CYS A 190 5.69 13.00 0.62
CA CYS A 190 4.91 12.42 -0.48
C CYS A 190 5.14 13.18 -1.79
N GLY A 191 4.77 12.56 -2.92
CA GLY A 191 4.88 13.14 -4.26
C GLY A 191 4.23 14.53 -4.36
N PRO A 192 2.97 14.72 -3.94
CA PRO A 192 2.33 16.04 -3.87
C PRO A 192 3.08 17.05 -3.00
N ALA A 193 3.65 16.66 -1.86
CA ALA A 193 4.46 17.54 -1.03
C ALA A 193 5.76 17.96 -1.75
N MET A 194 6.40 17.05 -2.47
CA MET A 194 7.56 17.36 -3.31
C MET A 194 7.19 18.31 -4.45
N ALA A 195 6.07 18.06 -5.12
CA ALA A 195 5.58 18.91 -6.20
C ALA A 195 5.24 20.32 -5.71
N ALA A 196 4.52 20.44 -4.59
CA ALA A 196 4.22 21.73 -3.97
C ALA A 196 5.48 22.48 -3.53
N ARG A 197 6.50 21.76 -3.05
CA ARG A 197 7.76 22.35 -2.57
C ARG A 197 8.65 22.86 -3.71
N TRP A 198 8.69 22.15 -4.84
CA TRP A 198 9.68 22.38 -5.90
C TRP A 198 9.08 22.88 -7.21
N GLY A 199 7.76 22.94 -7.33
CA GLY A 199 7.06 23.33 -8.55
C GLY A 199 7.11 22.27 -9.67
N LEU A 200 7.66 21.09 -9.40
CA LEU A 200 7.82 19.99 -10.35
C LEU A 200 7.52 18.65 -9.67
N PRO A 201 6.91 17.67 -10.38
CA PRO A 201 6.79 16.30 -9.88
C PRO A 201 8.15 15.71 -9.48
N ALA A 202 8.15 14.77 -8.53
CA ALA A 202 9.37 14.17 -8.00
C ALA A 202 10.20 13.48 -9.10
N GLU A 203 9.54 12.82 -10.04
CA GLU A 203 10.13 12.16 -11.21
C GLU A 203 10.84 13.11 -12.18
N SER A 204 10.56 14.42 -12.10
CA SER A 204 11.19 15.45 -12.93
C SER A 204 12.38 16.14 -12.26
N LEU A 205 12.74 15.75 -11.04
CA LEU A 205 13.88 16.31 -10.32
C LEU A 205 15.17 15.56 -10.68
N ASP A 206 16.22 16.30 -11.00
CA ASP A 206 17.56 15.74 -11.20
C ASP A 206 18.07 15.00 -9.94
N GLU A 207 18.95 14.02 -10.11
CA GLU A 207 19.48 13.21 -9.01
C GLU A 207 20.19 14.03 -7.92
N ASP A 208 20.89 15.09 -8.30
CA ASP A 208 21.61 15.99 -7.39
C ASP A 208 20.72 17.07 -6.77
N HIS A 209 19.45 17.13 -7.17
CA HIS A 209 18.50 18.09 -6.64
C HIS A 209 18.35 17.95 -5.12
N ARG A 210 18.46 19.08 -4.41
CA ARG A 210 18.43 19.12 -2.92
C ARG A 210 17.16 18.53 -2.31
N GLY A 211 16.06 18.45 -3.08
CA GLY A 211 14.81 17.82 -2.67
C GLY A 211 14.98 16.38 -2.19
N TRP A 212 15.87 15.62 -2.82
CA TRP A 212 16.13 14.23 -2.47
C TRP A 212 16.80 14.07 -1.10
N LYS A 213 17.59 15.06 -0.64
CA LYS A 213 18.17 15.09 0.70
C LYS A 213 17.08 15.20 1.78
N PHE A 214 16.05 15.99 1.51
CA PHE A 214 14.93 16.11 2.44
C PHE A 214 14.06 14.86 2.43
N ALA A 215 13.75 14.32 1.25
CA ALA A 215 13.01 13.06 1.12
C ALA A 215 13.71 11.91 1.85
N SER A 216 15.02 11.72 1.63
CA SER A 216 15.79 10.65 2.29
C SER A 216 15.80 10.80 3.81
N HIS A 217 15.99 12.01 4.33
CA HIS A 217 15.96 12.28 5.77
C HIS A 217 14.62 11.90 6.40
N TYR A 218 13.49 12.31 5.80
CA TYR A 218 12.16 12.04 6.35
C TYR A 218 11.78 10.56 6.27
N ILE A 219 12.10 9.90 5.15
CA ILE A 219 11.85 8.47 4.97
C ILE A 219 12.75 7.64 5.90
N ALA A 220 14.01 8.05 6.11
CA ALA A 220 14.90 7.44 7.08
C ALA A 220 14.37 7.59 8.52
N ALA A 221 13.83 8.76 8.88
CA ALA A 221 13.21 8.98 10.19
C ALA A 221 12.02 8.03 10.42
N LEU A 222 11.20 7.77 9.39
CA LEU A 222 10.19 6.71 9.46
C LEU A 222 10.81 5.34 9.73
N CYS A 223 11.86 4.97 8.99
CA CYS A 223 12.52 3.67 9.17
C CYS A 223 13.07 3.50 10.60
N VAL A 224 13.64 4.56 11.19
CA VAL A 224 14.07 4.58 12.59
C VAL A 224 12.89 4.34 13.53
N ASN A 225 11.79 5.06 13.34
CA ASN A 225 10.58 4.91 14.16
C ASN A 225 10.00 3.49 14.06
N LEU A 226 9.92 2.92 12.86
CA LEU A 226 9.45 1.54 12.65
C LEU A 226 10.37 0.53 13.34
N THR A 227 11.69 0.73 13.25
CA THR A 227 12.68 -0.14 13.92
C THR A 227 12.45 -0.17 15.42
N TYR A 228 12.35 1.00 16.06
CA TYR A 228 12.20 1.09 17.51
C TYR A 228 10.81 0.72 18.02
N SER A 229 9.77 0.87 17.20
CA SER A 229 8.39 0.67 17.65
C SER A 229 7.85 -0.73 17.38
N LEU A 230 8.29 -1.39 16.31
CA LEU A 230 7.67 -2.62 15.82
C LEU A 230 8.57 -3.86 15.85
N ARG A 231 9.89 -3.69 16.06
CA ARG A 231 10.88 -4.79 16.03
C ARG A 231 10.76 -5.67 14.78
N VAL A 232 10.61 -5.04 13.61
CA VAL A 232 10.59 -5.73 12.31
C VAL A 232 11.97 -6.29 11.96
N GLN A 233 12.00 -7.32 11.12
CA GLN A 233 13.20 -7.93 10.52
C GLN A 233 13.59 -7.27 9.19
N ARG A 234 12.64 -6.61 8.52
CA ARG A 234 12.86 -5.89 7.25
C ARG A 234 11.90 -4.72 7.08
N ILE A 235 12.32 -3.71 6.32
CA ILE A 235 11.49 -2.61 5.83
C ILE A 235 11.60 -2.58 4.31
N LEU A 236 10.47 -2.72 3.62
CA LEU A 236 10.36 -2.67 2.17
C LEU A 236 9.85 -1.29 1.76
N LEU A 237 10.64 -0.55 0.97
CA LEU A 237 10.30 0.81 0.53
C LEU A 237 9.87 0.82 -0.95
N GLY A 238 8.57 0.92 -1.18
CA GLY A 238 7.92 1.02 -2.50
C GLY A 238 7.31 2.40 -2.78
N GLY A 239 6.56 2.47 -3.87
CA GLY A 239 5.87 3.70 -4.31
C GLY A 239 6.68 4.54 -5.30
N GLY A 240 5.99 5.42 -6.02
CA GLY A 240 6.57 6.18 -7.14
C GLY A 240 7.73 7.09 -6.76
N VAL A 241 7.69 7.71 -5.56
CA VAL A 241 8.80 8.55 -5.06
C VAL A 241 10.05 7.72 -4.80
N MET A 242 9.90 6.44 -4.42
CA MET A 242 11.01 5.51 -4.21
C MET A 242 11.57 4.92 -5.50
N SER A 243 10.99 5.23 -6.68
CA SER A 243 11.43 4.68 -7.97
C SER A 243 12.94 4.89 -8.26
N PRO A 244 13.53 6.08 -8.04
CA PRO A 244 14.95 6.29 -8.34
C PRO A 244 15.87 5.41 -7.49
N ASN A 245 16.78 4.69 -8.14
CA ASN A 245 17.67 3.73 -7.47
C ASN A 245 18.52 4.37 -6.37
N PHE A 246 19.07 5.55 -6.61
CA PHE A 246 19.92 6.26 -5.65
C PHE A 246 19.20 6.61 -4.33
N LEU A 247 17.87 6.71 -4.32
CA LEU A 247 17.15 7.20 -3.14
C LEU A 247 17.21 6.19 -2.00
N ILE A 248 17.12 4.89 -2.27
CA ILE A 248 17.19 3.87 -1.21
C ILE A 248 18.56 3.90 -0.51
N ASP A 249 19.63 4.14 -1.25
CA ASP A 249 20.99 4.23 -0.68
C ASP A 249 21.15 5.48 0.18
N ARG A 250 20.53 6.61 -0.22
CA ARG A 250 20.47 7.82 0.62
C ARG A 250 19.65 7.59 1.89
N VAL A 251 18.52 6.89 1.80
CA VAL A 251 17.70 6.52 2.97
C VAL A 251 18.49 5.63 3.92
N ARG A 252 19.22 4.61 3.42
CA ARG A 252 20.07 3.73 4.22
C ARG A 252 21.19 4.51 4.94
N ALA A 253 21.82 5.45 4.25
CA ALA A 253 22.86 6.31 4.83
C ALA A 253 22.30 7.21 5.94
N ASP A 254 21.17 7.87 5.71
CA ASP A 254 20.49 8.70 6.71
C ASP A 254 19.99 7.87 7.89
N TYR A 255 19.42 6.68 7.64
CA TYR A 255 18.99 5.75 8.67
C TYR A 255 20.18 5.36 9.57
N THR A 256 21.29 4.92 8.98
CA THR A 256 22.50 4.52 9.71
C THR A 256 23.02 5.66 10.60
N ARG A 257 23.04 6.89 10.06
CA ARG A 257 23.42 8.09 10.81
C ARG A 257 22.47 8.36 11.98
N MET A 258 21.16 8.25 11.77
CA MET A 258 20.15 8.49 12.80
C MET A 258 20.10 7.41 13.88
N MET A 259 20.43 6.16 13.53
CA MET A 259 20.56 5.08 14.50
C MET A 259 21.73 5.29 15.46
N ALA A 260 22.75 6.07 15.08
CA ALA A 260 23.87 6.47 15.94
C ALA A 260 24.56 5.30 16.69
N GLY A 261 24.61 4.11 16.07
CA GLY A 261 25.16 2.90 16.66
C GLY A 261 24.22 2.13 17.61
N TYR A 262 23.01 2.61 17.86
CA TYR A 262 22.00 1.92 18.68
C TYR A 262 21.13 0.96 17.86
N ALA A 263 21.75 0.06 17.11
CA ALA A 263 21.03 -0.93 16.32
C ALA A 263 20.38 -2.01 17.21
N LEU A 264 19.07 -2.23 17.07
CA LEU A 264 18.34 -3.28 17.77
C LEU A 264 18.63 -4.66 17.13
N GLY A 265 19.76 -5.26 17.50
CA GLY A 265 20.19 -6.56 16.99
C GLY A 265 20.90 -6.48 15.63
N SER A 266 21.35 -7.64 15.13
CA SER A 266 22.19 -7.73 13.92
C SER A 266 21.49 -7.30 12.64
N HIS A 267 20.17 -7.50 12.54
CA HIS A 267 19.40 -7.19 11.33
C HIS A 267 19.33 -5.67 11.10
N ALA A 268 18.90 -4.90 12.09
CA ALA A 268 18.80 -3.44 11.99
C ALA A 268 20.17 -2.72 11.90
N ALA A 269 21.27 -3.42 12.18
CA ALA A 269 22.62 -2.86 12.06
C ALA A 269 23.11 -2.78 10.61
N ASP A 270 22.69 -3.71 9.76
CA ASP A 270 23.00 -3.71 8.33
C ASP A 270 21.83 -3.11 7.52
N ALA A 271 21.89 -1.81 7.29
CA ALA A 271 20.86 -1.10 6.53
C ALA A 271 20.68 -1.65 5.11
N GLN A 272 21.69 -2.31 4.52
CA GLN A 272 21.63 -2.81 3.15
C GLN A 272 20.63 -3.96 3.01
N SER A 273 20.67 -4.90 3.95
CA SER A 273 19.75 -6.04 4.01
C SER A 273 18.44 -5.70 4.73
N PHE A 274 18.47 -4.77 5.68
CA PHE A 274 17.31 -4.40 6.49
C PHE A 274 16.32 -3.50 5.77
N ILE A 275 16.80 -2.51 5.02
CA ILE A 275 15.96 -1.61 4.22
C ILE A 275 16.13 -2.02 2.77
N ALA A 276 15.09 -2.60 2.17
CA ALA A 276 15.12 -3.19 0.84
C ALA A 276 14.01 -2.62 -0.05
N ARG A 277 14.10 -2.92 -1.34
CA ARG A 277 13.02 -2.67 -2.29
C ARG A 277 12.03 -3.84 -2.24
N PRO A 278 10.73 -3.59 -2.47
CA PRO A 278 9.80 -4.64 -2.86
C PRO A 278 10.34 -5.39 -4.07
N LEU A 279 10.08 -6.70 -4.14
CA LEU A 279 10.43 -7.50 -5.31
C LEU A 279 9.30 -7.46 -6.35
N LEU A 280 8.05 -7.31 -5.92
CA LEU A 280 6.91 -7.20 -6.82
C LEU A 280 6.83 -5.76 -7.36
N THR A 281 6.74 -5.65 -8.68
CA THR A 281 6.59 -4.37 -9.39
C THR A 281 5.40 -4.40 -10.35
N ASP A 282 5.24 -5.50 -11.08
CA ASP A 282 4.11 -5.75 -11.98
C ASP A 282 3.86 -7.28 -12.05
N PRO A 283 2.69 -7.78 -11.61
CA PRO A 283 1.62 -7.05 -10.93
C PRO A 283 2.11 -6.37 -9.63
N SER A 284 1.40 -5.30 -9.23
CA SER A 284 1.76 -4.55 -8.01
C SER A 284 1.71 -5.46 -6.77
N PRO A 285 2.49 -5.15 -5.72
CA PRO A 285 2.40 -5.87 -4.45
C PRO A 285 0.97 -5.92 -3.90
N ALA A 286 0.21 -4.82 -3.99
CA ALA A 286 -1.14 -4.71 -3.47
C ALA A 286 -2.13 -5.59 -4.26
N LEU A 287 -1.99 -5.69 -5.58
CA LEU A 287 -2.82 -6.57 -6.40
C LEU A 287 -2.53 -8.05 -6.11
N VAL A 288 -1.26 -8.43 -5.96
CA VAL A 288 -0.89 -9.79 -5.53
C VAL A 288 -1.45 -10.09 -4.14
N GLY A 289 -1.40 -9.13 -3.23
CA GLY A 289 -2.06 -9.20 -1.93
C GLY A 289 -3.56 -9.40 -2.03
N ALA A 290 -4.25 -8.65 -2.90
CA ALA A 290 -5.68 -8.79 -3.14
C ALA A 290 -6.04 -10.18 -3.70
N ILE A 291 -5.21 -10.76 -4.57
CA ILE A 291 -5.37 -12.15 -5.02
C ILE A 291 -5.26 -13.13 -3.85
N GLU A 292 -4.26 -12.97 -2.97
CA GLU A 292 -4.12 -13.81 -1.78
C GLU A 292 -5.29 -13.64 -0.80
N MET A 293 -5.81 -12.41 -0.63
CA MET A 293 -7.03 -12.16 0.15
C MET A 293 -8.23 -12.89 -0.46
N ALA A 294 -8.38 -12.85 -1.78
CA ALA A 294 -9.45 -13.56 -2.47
C ALA A 294 -9.40 -15.08 -2.24
N ARG A 295 -8.20 -15.67 -2.21
CA ARG A 295 -8.01 -17.09 -1.87
C ARG A 295 -8.47 -17.40 -0.44
N ARG A 296 -8.02 -16.60 0.52
CA ARG A 296 -8.40 -16.74 1.93
C ARG A 296 -9.89 -16.57 2.16
N ALA A 297 -10.55 -15.68 1.39
CA ALA A 297 -11.99 -15.48 1.44
C ALA A 297 -12.76 -16.76 1.04
N ALA A 298 -12.31 -17.43 -0.03
CA ALA A 298 -12.89 -18.68 -0.49
C ALA A 298 -12.73 -19.82 0.53
N ASP A 299 -11.53 -19.92 1.14
CA ASP A 299 -11.24 -20.95 2.13
C ASP A 299 -12.07 -20.76 3.41
N ALA A 300 -12.26 -19.51 3.85
CA ALA A 300 -13.07 -19.17 5.02
C ALA A 300 -14.57 -19.40 4.81
N GLY A 301 -15.08 -19.22 3.59
CA GLY A 301 -16.48 -19.48 3.23
C GLY A 301 -16.81 -20.97 3.03
N SER A 302 -15.80 -21.84 2.98
CA SER A 302 -15.95 -23.29 2.82
C SER A 302 -15.92 -24.08 4.15
N ALA A 303 -15.71 -23.39 5.27
CA ALA A 303 -15.64 -23.94 6.63
C ALA A 303 -16.94 -23.67 7.42
#